data_AF-A0A433E2D0-F1
#
_entry.id   AF-A0A433E2D0-F1
#
_cell.length_a   1.000
_cell.length_b   1.000
_cell.length_c   1.000
_cell.angle_alpha   90.00
_cell.angle_beta   90.00
_cell.angle_gamma   90.00
#
_symmetry.space_group_name_H-M   'P 1'
#
loop_
_entity.id
_entity.type
_entity.pdbx_description
1 polymer ?
#
loop_
_entity_poly.entity_id
_entity_poly.type
_entity_poly.pdbx_seq_one_letter_code
_entity_poly.pdbx_strand_id
1 'polypeptide(L)'
;MAAGWALDLFRGRQTRAHGDIEIAVPAGRFPEVRRRFPGYVFDAAGSGRIWEDAAPDVLAAVHQTWVRDPATGDYLLDVFREPHDGDTWICRRDESIRRPYDEIVHHTRDGIPYLAPELVLLFKAKHARPKDQADFDATVPYLSPEQRASLGRLLDRVHPGHPWSAGL
;
A
#
# COMPACT_ATOMS: atom_id res chain seq x y z
N MET A 1 6.76 -2.88 -3.79
CA MET A 1 5.44 -3.51 -3.97
C MET A 1 4.56 -3.22 -2.76
N ALA A 2 3.28 -3.00 -2.99
CA ALA A 2 2.28 -2.73 -1.96
C ALA A 2 1.14 -3.77 -2.01
N ALA A 3 0.22 -3.66 -1.05
CA ALA A 3 -1.06 -4.37 -1.04
C ALA A 3 -0.93 -5.89 -1.33
N GLY A 4 -1.75 -6.46 -2.22
CA GLY A 4 -1.79 -7.92 -2.41
C GLY A 4 -0.44 -8.53 -2.81
N TRP A 5 0.31 -7.82 -3.66
CA TRP A 5 1.64 -8.22 -4.10
C TRP A 5 2.66 -8.25 -2.96
N ALA A 6 2.61 -7.29 -2.04
CA ALA A 6 3.53 -7.28 -0.89
C ALA A 6 3.35 -8.52 0.00
N LEU A 7 2.10 -8.97 0.21
CA LEU A 7 1.82 -10.19 0.98
C LEU A 7 2.30 -11.46 0.27
N ASP A 8 2.18 -11.52 -1.05
CA ASP A 8 2.71 -12.63 -1.85
C ASP A 8 4.24 -12.69 -1.81
N LEU A 9 4.91 -11.54 -1.91
CA LEU A 9 6.37 -11.46 -1.78
C LEU A 9 6.84 -11.85 -0.38
N PHE A 10 6.15 -11.39 0.67
CA PHE A 10 6.42 -11.80 2.04
C PHE A 10 6.35 -13.32 2.23
N ARG A 11 5.36 -13.97 1.62
CA ARG A 11 5.16 -15.42 1.69
C ARG A 11 6.01 -16.21 0.69
N GLY A 12 6.71 -15.53 -0.22
CA GLY A 12 7.52 -16.13 -1.28
C GLY A 12 6.73 -16.87 -2.36
N ARG A 13 5.40 -16.64 -2.47
CA ARG A 13 4.55 -17.27 -3.49
C ARG A 13 3.31 -16.42 -3.78
N GLN A 14 2.84 -16.49 -5.02
CA GLN A 14 1.57 -15.87 -5.39
C GLN A 14 0.39 -16.69 -4.85
N THR A 15 -0.53 -16.07 -4.09
CA THR A 15 -1.69 -16.79 -3.53
C THR A 15 -2.99 -16.61 -4.29
N ARG A 16 -3.07 -15.59 -5.15
CA ARG A 16 -4.21 -15.34 -6.04
C ARG A 16 -3.81 -14.48 -7.23
N ALA A 17 -4.66 -14.39 -8.24
CA ALA A 17 -4.53 -13.36 -9.27
C ALA A 17 -4.69 -11.96 -8.65
N HIS A 18 -3.88 -11.00 -9.13
CA HIS A 18 -4.02 -9.58 -8.85
C HIS A 18 -4.46 -8.89 -10.13
N GLY A 19 -5.44 -7.98 -10.03
CA GLY A 19 -5.99 -7.28 -11.19
C GLY A 19 -5.15 -6.08 -11.63
N ASP A 20 -4.22 -5.67 -10.78
CA ASP A 20 -3.38 -4.48 -10.90
C ASP A 20 -1.98 -4.76 -10.34
N ILE A 21 -1.02 -3.92 -10.74
CA ILE A 21 0.29 -3.81 -10.10
C ILE A 21 0.22 -2.61 -9.16
N GLU A 22 0.62 -2.81 -7.91
CA GLU A 22 0.53 -1.79 -6.86
C GLU A 22 1.93 -1.49 -6.28
N ILE A 23 2.35 -0.22 -6.33
CA ILE A 23 3.56 0.26 -5.69
C ILE A 23 3.24 1.40 -4.71
N ALA A 24 4.08 1.58 -3.71
CA ALA A 24 4.02 2.71 -2.80
C ALA A 24 5.36 3.45 -2.82
N VAL A 25 5.31 4.77 -2.84
CA VAL A 25 6.48 5.65 -2.84
C VAL A 25 6.26 6.83 -1.88
N PRO A 26 7.34 7.45 -1.36
CA PRO A 26 7.22 8.73 -0.68
C PRO A 26 6.57 9.76 -1.61
N ALA A 27 5.60 10.53 -1.13
CA ALA A 27 4.86 11.49 -1.96
C ALA A 27 5.80 12.50 -2.66
N GLY A 28 6.85 12.99 -1.97
CA GLY A 28 7.85 13.89 -2.54
C GLY A 28 8.73 13.27 -3.63
N ARG A 29 8.78 11.92 -3.72
CA ARG A 29 9.52 11.18 -4.75
C ARG A 29 8.64 10.73 -5.92
N PHE A 30 7.34 10.98 -5.88
CA PHE A 30 6.44 10.65 -6.99
C PHE A 30 6.88 11.22 -8.36
N PRO A 31 7.48 12.44 -8.45
CA PRO A 31 8.03 12.92 -9.72
C PRO A 31 9.09 12.01 -10.36
N GLU A 32 9.81 11.20 -9.57
CA GLU A 32 10.78 10.20 -10.08
C GLU A 32 10.06 9.09 -10.85
N VAL A 33 8.93 8.61 -10.34
CA VAL A 33 8.09 7.61 -11.01
C VAL A 33 7.60 8.16 -12.34
N ARG A 34 7.08 9.40 -12.36
CA ARG A 34 6.58 10.04 -13.59
C ARG A 34 7.64 10.11 -14.69
N ARG A 35 8.89 10.45 -14.33
CA ARG A 35 10.00 10.50 -15.30
C ARG A 35 10.34 9.14 -15.90
N ARG A 36 10.03 8.04 -15.21
CA ARG A 36 10.37 6.69 -15.67
C ARG A 36 9.36 6.11 -16.66
N PHE A 37 8.17 6.69 -16.74
CA PHE A 37 7.09 6.31 -17.65
C PHE A 37 6.70 7.49 -18.56
N PRO A 38 7.63 8.00 -19.39
CA PRO A 38 7.29 9.06 -20.33
C PRO A 38 6.25 8.53 -21.34
N GLY A 39 5.23 9.33 -21.62
CA GLY A 39 4.15 8.96 -22.56
C GLY A 39 2.92 8.31 -21.91
N TYR A 40 2.97 7.98 -20.62
CA TYR A 40 1.79 7.53 -19.88
C TYR A 40 1.08 8.70 -19.18
N VAL A 41 -0.22 8.53 -18.95
CA VAL A 41 -1.07 9.50 -18.23
C VAL A 41 -1.16 9.09 -16.76
N PHE A 42 -1.25 10.07 -15.86
CA PHE A 42 -1.28 9.88 -14.41
C PHE A 42 -2.54 10.49 -13.84
N ASP A 43 -3.56 9.66 -13.64
CA ASP A 43 -4.88 10.09 -13.19
C ASP A 43 -4.98 9.99 -11.67
N ALA A 44 -5.56 11.02 -11.03
CA ALA A 44 -5.81 10.96 -9.60
C ALA A 44 -6.97 10.00 -9.34
N ALA A 45 -6.83 9.11 -8.34
CA ALA A 45 -7.85 8.13 -8.00
C ALA A 45 -8.13 8.15 -6.49
N GLY A 46 -9.42 8.02 -6.12
CA GLY A 46 -9.81 8.04 -4.72
C GLY A 46 -11.31 8.07 -4.53
N SER A 47 -11.80 7.45 -3.46
CA SER A 47 -13.23 7.47 -3.09
C SER A 47 -14.18 7.02 -4.22
N GLY A 48 -13.75 6.04 -5.02
CA GLY A 48 -14.53 5.51 -6.15
C GLY A 48 -14.63 6.44 -7.36
N ARG A 49 -13.79 7.48 -7.42
CA ARG A 49 -13.72 8.44 -8.54
C ARG A 49 -12.32 8.46 -9.13
N ILE A 50 -12.28 8.81 -10.41
CA ILE A 50 -11.07 9.06 -11.19
C ILE A 50 -11.16 10.49 -11.70
N TRP A 51 -10.09 11.25 -11.54
CA TRP A 51 -9.95 12.59 -12.09
C TRP A 51 -8.82 12.57 -13.12
N GLU A 52 -9.21 12.60 -14.39
CA GLU A 52 -8.28 12.79 -15.51
C GLU A 52 -7.76 14.23 -15.51
N ASP A 53 -6.49 14.41 -15.88
CA ASP A 53 -5.80 15.71 -15.88
C ASP A 53 -5.98 16.50 -14.57
N ALA A 54 -5.97 15.78 -13.44
CA ALA A 54 -6.24 16.35 -12.14
C ALA A 54 -5.31 17.54 -11.85
N ALA A 55 -5.92 18.65 -11.43
CA ALA A 55 -5.17 19.80 -10.96
C ALA A 55 -4.26 19.40 -9.78
N PRO A 56 -3.12 20.10 -9.57
CA PRO A 56 -2.13 19.70 -8.56
C PRO A 56 -2.70 19.55 -7.14
N ASP A 57 -3.69 20.37 -6.78
CA ASP A 57 -4.40 20.33 -5.51
C ASP A 57 -5.28 19.08 -5.37
N VAL A 58 -6.00 18.67 -6.43
CA VAL A 58 -6.77 17.42 -6.47
C VAL A 58 -5.83 16.22 -6.35
N LEU A 59 -4.71 16.24 -7.06
CA LEU A 59 -3.70 15.19 -6.98
C LEU A 59 -3.11 15.08 -5.56
N ALA A 60 -2.86 16.22 -4.90
CA ALA A 60 -2.37 16.26 -3.52
C ALA A 60 -3.41 15.81 -2.48
N ALA A 61 -4.71 15.99 -2.76
CA ALA A 61 -5.80 15.60 -1.89
C ALA A 61 -6.07 14.09 -1.88
N VAL A 62 -5.51 13.32 -2.82
CA VAL A 62 -5.63 11.87 -2.89
C VAL A 62 -4.27 11.17 -2.82
N HIS A 63 -4.28 9.96 -2.26
CA HIS A 63 -3.06 9.17 -2.10
C HIS A 63 -2.79 8.24 -3.28
N GLN A 64 -3.76 7.96 -4.14
CA GLN A 64 -3.60 7.03 -5.25
C GLN A 64 -3.47 7.76 -6.58
N THR A 65 -2.65 7.21 -7.46
CA THR A 65 -2.60 7.64 -8.85
C THR A 65 -2.40 6.47 -9.76
N TRP A 66 -3.28 6.39 -10.74
CA TRP A 66 -3.31 5.32 -11.68
C TRP A 66 -2.59 5.75 -12.95
N VAL A 67 -1.66 4.91 -13.39
CA VAL A 67 -0.90 5.11 -14.62
C VAL A 67 -1.68 4.44 -15.74
N ARG A 68 -2.10 5.25 -16.71
CA ARG A 68 -2.91 4.83 -17.85
C ARG A 68 -2.13 4.93 -19.14
N ASP A 69 -2.26 3.91 -19.98
CA ASP A 69 -1.81 3.96 -21.36
C ASP A 69 -2.79 4.81 -22.18
N PRO A 70 -2.39 5.97 -22.74
CA PRO A 70 -3.30 6.78 -23.54
C PRO A 70 -3.68 6.14 -24.88
N ALA A 71 -2.93 5.15 -25.37
CA ALA A 71 -3.23 4.48 -26.63
C ALA A 71 -4.36 3.45 -26.50
N THR A 72 -4.44 2.76 -25.37
CA THR A 72 -5.47 1.72 -25.13
C THR A 72 -6.54 2.14 -24.13
N GLY A 73 -6.23 3.09 -23.24
CA GLY A 73 -7.06 3.46 -22.10
C GLY A 73 -6.89 2.55 -20.88
N ASP A 74 -5.99 1.56 -20.94
CA ASP A 74 -5.79 0.59 -19.87
C ASP A 74 -5.01 1.19 -18.69
N TYR A 75 -5.42 0.85 -17.48
CA TYR A 75 -4.67 1.16 -16.26
C TYR A 75 -3.65 0.06 -15.97
N LEU A 76 -2.38 0.45 -15.89
CA LEU A 76 -1.25 -0.48 -15.81
C LEU A 76 -0.63 -0.58 -14.40
N LEU A 77 -0.71 0.50 -13.63
CA LEU A 77 -0.03 0.62 -12.34
C LEU A 77 -0.80 1.54 -11.41
N ASP A 78 -1.01 1.13 -10.16
CA ASP A 78 -1.47 1.99 -9.07
C ASP A 78 -0.28 2.41 -8.20
N VAL A 79 -0.11 3.71 -8.02
CA VAL A 79 0.94 4.32 -7.23
C VAL A 79 0.34 4.97 -6.00
N PHE A 80 0.55 4.35 -4.84
CA PHE A 80 0.30 4.98 -3.55
C PHE A 80 1.41 6.01 -3.24
N ARG A 81 1.02 7.26 -3.06
CA ARG A 81 1.86 8.34 -2.54
C ARG A 81 1.68 8.46 -1.03
N GLU A 82 2.66 7.96 -0.29
CA GLU A 82 2.62 7.98 1.17
C GLU A 82 3.19 9.29 1.72
N PRO A 83 2.53 9.90 2.73
CA PRO A 83 3.12 11.00 3.50
C PRO A 83 4.46 10.59 4.10
N HIS A 84 5.41 11.51 4.15
CA HIS A 84 6.75 11.24 4.66
C HIS A 84 7.45 12.51 5.12
N ASP A 85 8.52 12.34 5.89
CA ASP A 85 9.45 13.38 6.32
C ASP A 85 10.86 12.82 6.24
N GLY A 86 11.63 13.24 5.23
CA GLY A 86 12.94 12.66 4.94
C GLY A 86 12.87 11.14 4.70
N ASP A 87 13.56 10.39 5.56
CA ASP A 87 13.63 8.92 5.59
C ASP A 87 12.54 8.27 6.47
N THR A 88 11.63 9.08 7.02
CA THR A 88 10.55 8.61 7.88
C THR A 88 9.24 8.53 7.10
N TRP A 89 8.68 7.33 7.04
CA TRP A 89 7.31 7.09 6.58
C TRP A 89 6.28 7.54 7.63
N ILE A 90 5.18 8.10 7.15
CA ILE A 90 4.06 8.56 7.98
C ILE A 90 2.80 7.83 7.51
N CYS A 91 2.11 7.17 8.44
CA CYS A 91 0.89 6.45 8.12
C CYS A 91 -0.25 7.42 7.76
N ARG A 92 -0.72 7.40 6.51
CA ARG A 92 -1.88 8.20 6.07
C ARG A 92 -3.21 7.91 6.80
N ARG A 93 -3.28 6.89 7.66
CA ARG A 93 -4.47 6.59 8.49
C ARG A 93 -4.40 7.26 9.86
N ASP A 94 -3.19 7.51 10.36
CA ASP A 94 -2.91 8.17 11.63
C ASP A 94 -1.46 8.68 11.58
N GLU A 95 -1.29 10.00 11.40
CA GLU A 95 0.02 10.63 11.18
C GLU A 95 0.96 10.56 12.40
N SER A 96 0.44 10.19 13.57
CA SER A 96 1.27 9.94 14.74
C SER A 96 2.05 8.61 14.64
N ILE A 97 1.64 7.71 13.74
CA ILE A 97 2.35 6.47 13.43
C ILE A 97 3.42 6.82 12.39
N ARG A 98 4.67 6.87 12.87
CA ARG A 98 5.85 7.23 12.09
C ARG A 98 6.91 6.15 12.25
N ARG A 99 7.54 5.75 11.15
CA ARG A 99 8.57 4.70 11.12
C ARG A 99 9.64 5.04 10.07
N PRO A 100 10.93 4.80 10.35
CA PRO A 100 11.96 4.78 9.32
C PRO A 100 11.61 3.84 8.16
N TYR A 101 12.00 4.18 6.92
CA TYR A 101 11.72 3.33 5.76
C TYR A 101 12.41 1.96 5.82
N ASP A 102 13.58 1.85 6.45
CA ASP A 102 14.30 0.58 6.59
C ASP A 102 13.60 -0.42 7.53
N GLU A 103 12.78 0.07 8.48
CA GLU A 103 11.92 -0.77 9.32
C GLU A 103 10.71 -1.33 8.56
N ILE A 104 10.19 -0.59 7.58
CA ILE A 104 8.91 -0.91 6.93
C ILE A 104 9.03 -1.44 5.50
N VAL A 105 10.21 -1.32 4.88
CA VAL A 105 10.48 -1.85 3.54
C VAL A 105 11.37 -3.07 3.66
N HIS A 106 10.76 -4.24 3.52
CA HIS A 106 11.47 -5.51 3.43
C HIS A 106 11.87 -5.81 1.98
N HIS A 107 12.79 -6.75 1.81
CA HIS A 107 13.31 -7.12 0.50
C HIS A 107 13.23 -8.64 0.32
N THR A 108 12.86 -9.06 -0.89
CA THR A 108 13.00 -10.47 -1.27
C THR A 108 14.48 -10.84 -1.43
N ARG A 109 14.78 -12.13 -1.62
CA ARG A 109 16.15 -12.59 -1.93
C ARG A 109 16.74 -11.93 -3.18
N ASP A 110 15.90 -11.61 -4.16
CA ASP A 110 16.28 -10.94 -5.39
C ASP A 110 16.27 -9.39 -5.27
N GLY A 111 16.09 -8.86 -4.05
CA GLY A 111 16.14 -7.43 -3.77
C GLY A 111 14.89 -6.65 -4.15
N ILE A 112 13.74 -7.30 -4.35
CA ILE A 112 12.49 -6.59 -4.65
C ILE A 112 11.94 -5.97 -3.36
N PRO A 113 11.78 -4.64 -3.27
CA PRO A 113 11.26 -3.99 -2.08
C PRO A 113 9.75 -4.21 -1.94
N TYR A 114 9.27 -4.49 -0.73
CA TYR A 114 7.85 -4.60 -0.41
C TYR A 114 7.54 -4.09 1.00
N LEU A 115 6.32 -3.59 1.18
CA LEU A 115 5.85 -3.08 2.46
C LEU A 115 5.69 -4.22 3.48
N ALA A 116 6.12 -3.99 4.72
CA ALA A 116 5.96 -4.91 5.84
C ALA A 116 4.50 -5.41 5.97
N PRO A 117 4.29 -6.73 6.15
CA PRO A 117 2.97 -7.34 6.03
C PRO A 117 1.96 -6.81 7.05
N GLU A 118 2.40 -6.47 8.27
CA GLU A 118 1.53 -5.86 9.29
C GLU A 118 0.97 -4.49 8.84
N LEU A 119 1.73 -3.68 8.11
CA LEU A 119 1.24 -2.39 7.60
C LEU A 119 0.32 -2.59 6.39
N VAL A 120 0.61 -3.59 5.55
CA VAL A 120 -0.30 -3.98 4.47
C VAL A 120 -1.66 -4.41 5.04
N LEU A 121 -1.66 -5.26 6.08
CA LEU A 121 -2.88 -5.71 6.75
C LEU A 121 -3.61 -4.55 7.44
N LEU A 122 -2.89 -3.62 8.10
CA LEU A 122 -3.49 -2.40 8.65
C LEU A 122 -4.27 -1.62 7.58
N PHE A 123 -3.71 -1.43 6.39
CA PHE A 123 -4.42 -0.71 5.32
C PHE A 123 -5.67 -1.44 4.82
N LYS A 124 -5.64 -2.77 4.80
CA LYS A 124 -6.75 -3.64 4.39
C LYS A 124 -7.89 -3.67 5.41
N ALA A 125 -7.56 -3.55 6.70
CA ALA A 125 -8.53 -3.55 7.80
C ALA A 125 -9.61 -2.47 7.65
N LYS A 126 -9.31 -1.33 7.02
CA LYS A 126 -10.31 -0.26 6.77
C LYS A 126 -11.60 -0.77 6.12
N HIS A 127 -11.49 -1.71 5.18
CA HIS A 127 -12.65 -2.19 4.42
C HIS A 127 -12.99 -3.65 4.69
N ALA A 128 -12.03 -4.46 5.15
CA ALA A 128 -12.22 -5.87 5.50
C ALA A 128 -13.10 -6.65 4.48
N ARG A 129 -12.90 -6.39 3.17
CA ARG A 129 -13.64 -7.06 2.09
C ARG A 129 -13.31 -8.57 2.13
N PRO A 130 -14.11 -9.45 1.49
CA PRO A 130 -13.82 -10.89 1.47
C PRO A 130 -12.37 -11.24 1.06
N LYS A 131 -11.81 -10.52 0.06
CA LYS A 131 -10.40 -10.68 -0.33
C LYS A 131 -9.39 -10.20 0.71
N ASP A 132 -9.73 -9.17 1.48
CA ASP A 132 -8.88 -8.64 2.54
C ASP A 132 -8.88 -9.58 3.76
N GLN A 133 -10.04 -10.19 4.08
CA GLN A 133 -10.13 -11.25 5.09
C GLN A 133 -9.29 -12.47 4.68
N ALA A 134 -9.42 -12.94 3.44
CA ALA A 134 -8.61 -14.04 2.94
C ALA A 134 -7.10 -13.72 2.96
N ASP A 135 -6.72 -12.49 2.61
CA ASP A 135 -5.34 -12.01 2.70
C ASP A 135 -4.85 -12.01 4.18
N PHE A 136 -5.68 -11.61 5.13
CA PHE A 136 -5.39 -11.67 6.58
C PHE A 136 -5.20 -13.12 7.06
N ASP A 137 -6.19 -13.99 6.86
CA ASP A 137 -6.17 -15.38 7.31
C ASP A 137 -4.96 -16.15 6.73
N ALA A 138 -4.61 -15.87 5.48
CA ALA A 138 -3.49 -16.50 4.81
C ALA A 138 -2.12 -15.92 5.18
N THR A 139 -2.06 -14.72 5.77
CA THR A 139 -0.79 -14.04 6.11
C THR A 139 -0.45 -14.21 7.58
N VAL A 140 -1.42 -14.07 8.48
CA VAL A 140 -1.21 -14.11 9.94
C VAL A 140 -0.39 -15.31 10.40
N PRO A 141 -0.62 -16.56 9.93
CA PRO A 141 0.18 -17.73 10.31
C PRO A 141 1.68 -17.58 10.09
N TYR A 142 2.11 -16.74 9.15
CA TYR A 142 3.51 -16.52 8.79
C TYR A 142 4.16 -15.32 9.49
N LEU A 143 3.37 -14.47 10.16
CA LEU A 143 3.89 -13.33 10.90
C LEU A 143 4.65 -13.80 12.14
N SER A 144 5.78 -13.14 12.44
CA SER A 144 6.49 -13.34 13.71
C SER A 144 5.63 -12.88 14.90
N PRO A 145 5.93 -13.34 16.12
CA PRO A 145 5.27 -12.85 17.34
C PRO A 145 5.31 -11.32 17.47
N GLU A 146 6.43 -10.70 17.10
CA GLU A 146 6.62 -9.24 17.14
C GLU A 146 5.75 -8.53 16.10
N GLN A 147 5.65 -9.07 14.88
CA GLN A 147 4.80 -8.52 13.83
C GLN A 147 3.31 -8.63 14.18
N ARG A 148 2.88 -9.75 14.78
CA ARG A 148 1.50 -9.92 15.27
C ARG A 148 1.18 -8.93 16.38
N ALA A 149 2.08 -8.79 17.36
CA ALA A 149 1.93 -7.81 18.43
C ALA A 149 1.92 -6.37 17.89
N SER A 150 2.72 -6.08 16.86
CA SER A 150 2.72 -4.79 16.16
C SER A 150 1.39 -4.54 15.47
N LEU A 151 0.90 -5.51 14.69
CA LEU A 151 -0.40 -5.42 14.00
C LEU A 151 -1.54 -5.21 14.99
N GLY A 152 -1.56 -5.93 16.11
CA GLY A 152 -2.59 -5.75 17.16
C GLY A 152 -2.61 -4.32 17.70
N ARG A 153 -1.45 -3.78 18.09
CA ARG A 153 -1.35 -2.38 18.54
C ARG A 153 -1.78 -1.36 17.48
N LEU A 154 -1.44 -1.61 16.22
CA LEU A 154 -1.81 -0.74 15.10
C LEU A 154 -3.33 -0.78 14.86
N LEU A 155 -3.93 -1.96 14.88
CA LEU A 155 -5.38 -2.13 14.74
C LEU A 155 -6.13 -1.47 15.89
N ASP A 156 -5.73 -1.69 17.14
CA ASP A 156 -6.39 -1.10 18.30
C ASP A 156 -6.35 0.43 18.28
N ARG A 157 -5.29 1.01 17.70
CA ARG A 157 -5.13 2.45 17.54
C ARG A 157 -5.96 3.03 16.39
N VAL A 158 -5.85 2.45 15.20
CA VAL A 158 -6.41 3.01 13.96
C VAL A 158 -7.85 2.55 13.73
N HIS A 159 -8.17 1.34 14.19
CA HIS A 159 -9.47 0.68 14.05
C HIS A 159 -9.90 0.03 15.38
N PRO A 160 -10.17 0.81 16.45
CA PRO A 160 -10.54 0.27 17.75
C PRO A 160 -11.69 -0.75 17.66
N GLY A 161 -11.51 -1.93 18.27
CA GLY A 161 -12.51 -3.01 18.25
C GLY A 161 -12.59 -3.80 16.94
N HIS A 162 -11.61 -3.67 16.04
CA HIS A 162 -11.59 -4.43 14.80
C HIS A 162 -11.58 -5.95 15.06
N PRO A 163 -12.39 -6.76 14.35
CA PRO A 163 -12.49 -8.20 14.58
C PRO A 163 -11.15 -8.94 14.47
N TRP A 164 -10.25 -8.46 13.62
CA TRP A 164 -8.91 -9.04 13.46
C TRP A 164 -8.06 -8.98 14.72
N SER A 165 -8.25 -8.00 15.61
CA SER A 165 -7.47 -7.92 16.87
C SER A 165 -7.68 -9.17 17.74
N ALA A 166 -8.85 -9.80 17.68
CA ALA A 166 -9.15 -11.02 18.44
C ALA A 166 -8.51 -12.29 17.84
N GLY A 167 -8.05 -12.23 16.58
CA GLY A 167 -7.47 -13.36 15.84
C GLY A 167 -5.95 -13.36 15.73
N LEU A 168 -5.26 -12.45 16.42
CA LEU A 168 -3.80 -12.29 16.35
C LEU A 168 -3.02 -13.12 17.37
#